data_AF-A0A843RI69-F1
#
_entry.id   AF-A0A843RI69-F1
#
_cell.length_a   1.000
_cell.length_b   1.000
_cell.length_c   1.000
_cell.angle_alpha   90.00
_cell.angle_beta   90.00
_cell.angle_gamma   90.00
#
_symmetry.space_group_name_H-M   'P 1'
#
loop_
_entity.id
_entity.type
_entity.pdbx_description
1 polymer ?
#
loop_
_entity_poly.entity_id
_entity_poly.type
_entity_poly.pdbx_seq_one_letter_code
_entity_poly.pdbx_strand_id
1 'polypeptide(L)'
;MDSTLSAFPALPLGRGTAPRSVANLAFPEILVIWALRRYTACQLPQEARAAALAPEFSRALGLARLEATLAAFTRLADSLVCAARLPQAISLVDDDRINATEEALLSTLAALQQGETAQARALSEWCLLPQGRSVFLAAAGQFARSLREAGQVIPYEAPHRQGLALEDGSEKSQPLPSARSAADLRPAEEGLIRGLRLWVVAFKQQEDPLAAARDHFERQFNASGTLWGDRRGGDDAGLSLHALLRNTTLAATRPVDVRCPACPGLSPDEARLLEAVAWLQRDIVEPAEAALGDWLPRAVLRLSLNPARGLARTLLAMEQALPLRDWDLAALAAASAPARKESARQQEVPGETEWQPVLTTGAPTLH
;
A
#
# COMPACT_ATOMS: atom_id res chain seq x y z
N MET A 1 -3.05 -48.32 32.14
CA MET A 1 -2.05 -48.74 31.14
C MET A 1 -2.86 -48.96 29.87
N ASP A 2 -2.95 -48.03 28.91
CA ASP A 2 -1.99 -47.03 28.49
C ASP A 2 -2.65 -45.73 28.00
N SER A 3 -1.93 -44.64 28.27
CA SER A 3 -2.13 -43.29 27.76
C SER A 3 -1.33 -43.10 26.46
N THR A 4 -1.56 -41.96 25.80
CA THR A 4 -0.96 -41.43 24.54
C THR A 4 -1.70 -41.90 23.28
N LEU A 5 -2.16 -41.03 22.36
CA LEU A 5 -1.55 -39.86 21.73
C LEU A 5 -2.63 -38.80 21.44
N SER A 6 -2.50 -37.58 21.97
CA SER A 6 -2.07 -36.38 21.24
C SER A 6 -2.85 -36.09 19.96
N ALA A 7 -3.90 -35.27 20.08
CA ALA A 7 -4.58 -34.61 18.97
C ALA A 7 -4.20 -33.13 19.02
N PHE A 8 -3.19 -32.73 18.24
CA PHE A 8 -2.98 -31.32 17.87
C PHE A 8 -3.73 -31.05 16.57
N PRO A 9 -4.47 -29.93 16.47
CA PRO A 9 -5.19 -29.59 15.24
C PRO A 9 -4.23 -29.15 14.14
N ALA A 10 -4.62 -29.47 12.91
CA ALA A 10 -3.89 -29.19 11.68
C ALA A 10 -3.55 -27.70 11.51
N LEU A 11 -2.32 -27.43 11.06
CA LEU A 11 -1.88 -26.10 10.62
C LEU A 11 -2.67 -25.68 9.36
N PRO A 12 -3.17 -24.44 9.27
CA PRO A 12 -3.86 -23.97 8.08
C PRO A 12 -2.86 -23.62 6.97
N LEU A 13 -3.05 -24.28 5.81
CA LEU A 13 -2.47 -23.94 4.52
C LEU A 13 -3.42 -22.97 3.80
N GLY A 14 -2.95 -21.78 3.39
CA GLY A 14 -3.63 -20.99 2.35
C GLY A 14 -3.54 -19.47 2.49
N ARG A 15 -3.00 -18.81 1.46
CA ARG A 15 -2.72 -17.37 1.29
C ARG A 15 -3.93 -16.46 1.48
N GLY A 16 -3.65 -15.26 2.01
CA GLY A 16 -4.62 -14.22 2.38
C GLY A 16 -5.07 -14.34 3.83
N THR A 17 -4.13 -14.58 4.76
CA THR A 17 -4.43 -14.95 6.14
C THR A 17 -5.27 -13.87 6.82
N ALA A 18 -6.49 -14.24 7.20
CA ALA A 18 -7.34 -13.49 8.10
C ALA A 18 -6.52 -12.93 9.28
N PRO A 19 -6.89 -11.75 9.85
CA PRO A 19 -6.20 -11.19 10.99
C PRO A 19 -6.03 -12.28 12.06
N ARG A 20 -4.79 -12.47 12.52
CA ARG A 20 -4.47 -13.49 13.50
C ARG A 20 -5.31 -13.21 14.76
N SER A 21 -5.88 -14.27 15.29
CA SER A 21 -6.59 -14.25 16.56
C SER A 21 -5.61 -14.65 17.66
N VAL A 22 -5.79 -14.11 18.86
CA VAL A 22 -5.03 -14.48 20.07
C VAL A 22 -5.14 -15.99 20.33
N ALA A 23 -6.27 -16.61 19.98
CA ALA A 23 -6.46 -18.07 20.09
C ALA A 23 -5.50 -18.88 19.19
N ASN A 24 -4.96 -18.28 18.12
CA ASN A 24 -4.03 -18.92 17.18
C ASN A 24 -2.56 -18.57 17.45
N LEU A 25 -2.28 -17.84 18.54
CA LEU A 25 -0.93 -17.47 18.92
C LEU A 25 -0.26 -18.58 19.73
N ALA A 26 1.05 -18.72 19.57
CA ALA A 26 1.84 -19.50 20.50
C ALA A 26 1.96 -18.78 21.84
N PHE A 27 2.25 -19.54 22.91
CA PHE A 27 2.41 -19.00 24.26
C PHE A 27 3.30 -17.75 24.37
N PRO A 28 4.53 -17.69 23.79
CA PRO A 28 5.34 -16.48 23.88
C PRO A 28 4.73 -15.27 23.16
N GLU A 29 3.99 -15.48 22.08
CA GLU A 29 3.26 -14.40 21.41
C GLU A 29 2.13 -13.87 22.29
N ILE A 30 1.34 -14.77 22.89
CA ILE A 30 0.27 -14.42 23.84
C ILE A 30 0.85 -13.60 24.99
N LEU A 31 1.98 -14.02 25.57
CA LEU A 31 2.63 -13.32 26.66
C LEU A 31 3.00 -11.88 26.27
N VAL A 32 3.59 -11.69 25.08
CA VAL A 32 3.97 -10.36 24.58
C VAL A 32 2.75 -9.47 24.34
N ILE A 33 1.72 -9.97 23.68
CA ILE A 33 0.50 -9.20 23.38
C ILE A 33 -0.24 -8.85 24.67
N TRP A 34 -0.43 -9.82 25.56
CA TRP A 34 -1.04 -9.60 26.87
C TRP A 34 -0.26 -8.53 27.65
N ALA A 35 1.07 -8.64 27.71
CA ALA A 35 1.92 -7.71 28.44
C ALA A 35 1.82 -6.30 27.87
N LEU A 36 1.81 -6.16 26.55
CA LEU A 36 1.71 -4.85 25.88
C LEU A 36 0.37 -4.19 26.20
N ARG A 37 -0.73 -4.92 26.02
CA ARG A 37 -2.08 -4.40 26.30
C ARG A 37 -2.27 -4.08 27.78
N ARG A 38 -1.75 -4.93 28.66
CA ARG A 38 -1.82 -4.69 30.11
C ARG A 38 -1.01 -3.47 30.50
N TYR A 39 0.19 -3.29 29.93
CA TYR A 39 1.05 -2.15 30.18
C TYR A 39 0.42 -0.83 29.74
N THR A 40 -0.20 -0.82 28.57
CA THR A 40 -0.78 0.39 27.95
C THR A 40 -2.12 0.76 28.58
N ALA A 41 -2.93 -0.21 28.98
CA ALA A 41 -4.19 0.02 29.69
C ALA A 41 -3.98 0.39 31.18
N CYS A 42 -2.78 0.17 31.73
CA CYS A 42 -2.50 0.44 33.13
C CYS A 42 -2.38 1.95 33.39
N GLN A 43 -3.25 2.48 34.26
CA GLN A 43 -3.25 3.89 34.67
C GLN A 43 -2.20 4.20 35.76
N LEU A 44 -1.47 3.20 36.24
CA LEU A 44 -0.45 3.40 37.27
C LEU A 44 0.75 4.19 36.72
N PRO A 45 1.56 4.81 37.59
CA PRO A 45 2.87 5.36 37.21
C PRO A 45 3.76 4.31 36.55
N GLN A 46 4.63 4.74 35.63
CA GLN A 46 5.49 3.87 34.81
C GLN A 46 6.21 2.78 35.64
N GLU A 47 6.78 3.16 36.78
CA GLU A 47 7.48 2.25 37.69
C GLU A 47 6.58 1.12 38.23
N ALA A 48 5.32 1.45 38.53
CA ALA A 48 4.35 0.50 39.06
C ALA A 48 3.72 -0.39 37.97
N ARG A 49 3.77 0.03 36.68
CA ARG A 49 3.29 -0.81 35.57
C ARG A 49 4.12 -2.08 35.40
N ALA A 50 5.45 -1.97 35.58
CA ALA A 50 6.34 -3.14 35.49
C ALA A 50 6.01 -4.18 36.56
N ALA A 51 5.68 -3.75 37.78
CA ALA A 51 5.29 -4.63 38.88
C ALA A 51 4.02 -5.43 38.57
N ALA A 52 3.08 -4.85 37.80
CA ALA A 52 1.85 -5.54 37.38
C ALA A 52 2.10 -6.68 36.39
N LEU A 53 3.22 -6.68 35.67
CA LEU A 53 3.61 -7.72 34.71
C LEU A 53 4.50 -8.81 35.34
N ALA A 54 5.18 -8.48 36.44
CA ALA A 54 6.20 -9.32 37.06
C ALA A 54 5.74 -10.76 37.39
N PRO A 55 4.51 -10.99 37.92
CA PRO A 55 4.05 -12.35 38.21
C PRO A 55 3.99 -13.23 36.96
N GLU A 56 3.48 -12.72 35.83
CA GLU A 56 3.40 -13.50 34.59
C GLU A 56 4.77 -13.78 33.97
N PHE A 57 5.64 -12.77 33.96
CA PHE A 57 7.01 -12.95 33.46
C PHE A 57 7.80 -13.93 34.32
N SER A 58 7.64 -13.88 35.64
CA SER A 58 8.25 -14.82 36.57
C SER A 58 7.79 -16.26 36.30
N ARG A 59 6.49 -16.46 36.04
CA ARG A 59 5.94 -17.77 35.69
C ARG A 59 6.44 -18.28 34.34
N ALA A 60 6.51 -17.41 33.33
CA ALA A 60 6.85 -17.79 31.97
C ALA A 60 8.36 -17.96 31.71
N LEU A 61 9.18 -17.13 32.36
CA LEU A 61 10.62 -17.01 32.08
C LEU A 61 11.50 -17.45 33.26
N GLY A 62 10.89 -17.72 34.42
CA GLY A 62 11.59 -17.95 35.67
C GLY A 62 12.08 -16.66 36.34
N LEU A 63 12.74 -16.83 37.50
CA LEU A 63 13.27 -15.71 38.29
C LEU A 63 14.61 -15.18 37.75
N ALA A 64 15.34 -16.00 37.00
CA ALA A 64 16.62 -15.61 36.43
C ALA A 64 16.40 -14.49 35.40
N ARG A 65 17.03 -13.32 35.62
CA ARG A 65 16.94 -12.14 34.74
C ARG A 65 15.54 -11.50 34.65
N LEU A 66 14.63 -11.78 35.59
CA LEU A 66 13.28 -11.19 35.60
C LEU A 66 13.33 -9.66 35.52
N GLU A 67 14.14 -9.02 36.36
CA GLU A 67 14.29 -7.56 36.41
C GLU A 67 14.80 -6.99 35.08
N ALA A 68 15.87 -7.57 34.51
CA ALA A 68 16.43 -7.13 33.24
C ALA A 68 15.44 -7.30 32.08
N THR A 69 14.62 -8.35 32.13
CA THR A 69 13.61 -8.64 31.10
C THR A 69 12.43 -7.67 31.20
N LEU A 70 11.92 -7.41 32.40
CA LEU A 70 10.89 -6.40 32.63
C LEU A 70 11.36 -5.01 32.22
N ALA A 71 12.59 -4.64 32.57
CA ALA A 71 13.19 -3.35 32.17
C ALA A 71 13.37 -3.23 30.65
N ALA A 72 13.70 -4.31 29.95
CA ALA A 72 13.76 -4.32 28.49
C ALA A 72 12.36 -4.18 27.88
N PHE A 73 11.38 -4.91 28.42
CA PHE A 73 10.00 -4.84 27.96
C PHE A 73 9.38 -3.45 28.16
N THR A 74 9.56 -2.83 29.33
CA THR A 74 8.99 -1.50 29.63
C THR A 74 9.55 -0.45 28.68
N ARG A 75 10.87 -0.40 28.48
CA ARG A 75 11.50 0.50 27.50
C ARG A 75 10.99 0.29 26.07
N LEU A 76 10.78 -0.96 25.68
CA LEU A 76 10.18 -1.29 24.39
C LEU A 76 8.76 -0.73 24.27
N ALA A 77 7.92 -0.96 25.29
CA ALA A 77 6.53 -0.54 25.30
C ALA A 77 6.41 1.00 25.33
N ASP A 78 7.21 1.67 26.16
CA ASP A 78 7.26 3.14 26.21
C ASP A 78 7.68 3.74 24.88
N SER A 79 8.72 3.17 24.25
CA SER A 79 9.16 3.64 22.95
C SER A 79 8.08 3.46 21.88
N LEU A 80 7.31 2.37 21.94
CA LEU A 80 6.21 2.12 21.01
C LEU A 80 5.05 3.10 21.23
N VAL A 81 4.71 3.42 22.48
CA VAL A 81 3.67 4.39 22.81
C VAL A 81 4.07 5.82 22.42
N CYS A 82 5.30 6.23 22.71
CA CYS A 82 5.75 7.60 22.48
C CYS A 82 6.14 7.89 21.03
N ALA A 83 6.62 6.90 20.28
CA ALA A 83 7.16 7.10 18.92
C ALA A 83 6.32 6.44 17.82
N ALA A 84 5.09 6.04 18.09
CA ALA A 84 4.20 5.50 17.06
C ALA A 84 3.96 6.50 15.92
N ARG A 85 4.01 6.02 14.67
CA ARG A 85 3.68 6.84 13.48
C ARG A 85 2.18 7.11 13.34
N LEU A 86 1.36 6.16 13.76
CA LEU A 86 -0.10 6.24 13.72
C LEU A 86 -0.64 6.30 15.15
N PRO A 87 -1.79 6.96 15.39
CA PRO A 87 -2.52 6.81 16.63
C PRO A 87 -2.76 5.31 16.85
N GLN A 88 -2.08 4.74 17.85
CA GLN A 88 -2.15 3.33 18.14
C GLN A 88 -3.57 3.04 18.64
N ALA A 89 -4.39 2.38 17.82
CA ALA A 89 -5.57 1.70 18.32
C ALA A 89 -5.08 0.46 19.08
N ILE A 90 -4.65 0.66 20.32
CA ILE A 90 -4.22 -0.44 21.17
C ILE A 90 -5.48 -1.22 21.53
N SER A 91 -5.52 -2.48 21.13
CA SER A 91 -6.62 -3.38 21.41
C SER A 91 -6.81 -3.53 22.92
N LEU A 92 -8.07 -3.70 23.34
CA LEU A 92 -8.38 -4.00 24.74
C LEU A 92 -7.71 -5.32 25.15
N VAL A 93 -7.44 -5.48 26.45
CA VAL A 93 -6.79 -6.68 26.99
C VAL A 93 -7.52 -7.96 26.55
N ASP A 94 -8.85 -7.92 26.52
CA ASP A 94 -9.71 -9.06 26.19
C ASP A 94 -10.11 -9.15 24.70
N ASP A 95 -9.54 -8.31 23.83
CA ASP A 95 -9.82 -8.37 22.38
C ASP A 95 -9.16 -9.62 21.77
N ASP A 96 -9.91 -10.41 21.03
CA ASP A 96 -9.36 -11.61 20.40
C ASP A 96 -8.52 -11.27 19.15
N ARG A 97 -8.65 -10.07 18.59
CA ARG A 97 -7.99 -9.70 17.33
C ARG A 97 -6.60 -9.11 17.57
N ILE A 98 -5.65 -9.43 16.70
CA ILE A 98 -4.32 -8.83 16.69
C ILE A 98 -4.32 -7.67 15.69
N ASN A 99 -3.91 -6.49 16.15
CA ASN A 99 -3.79 -5.32 15.28
C ASN A 99 -2.42 -5.27 14.57
N ALA A 100 -2.28 -4.38 13.58
CA ALA A 100 -1.07 -4.28 12.77
C ALA A 100 0.19 -3.94 13.59
N THR A 101 0.07 -3.15 14.66
CA THR A 101 1.23 -2.85 15.51
C THR A 101 1.66 -4.05 16.32
N GLU A 102 0.70 -4.77 16.90
CA GLU A 102 0.94 -6.01 17.64
C GLU A 102 1.65 -7.04 16.77
N GLU A 103 1.16 -7.23 15.53
CA GLU A 103 1.79 -8.11 14.56
C GLU A 103 3.21 -7.65 14.20
N ALA A 104 3.42 -6.35 13.96
CA ALA A 104 4.75 -5.81 13.66
C ALA A 104 5.72 -5.94 14.84
N LEU A 105 5.24 -5.83 16.08
CA LEU A 105 6.02 -6.08 17.29
C LEU A 105 6.46 -7.55 17.35
N LEU A 106 5.53 -8.50 17.20
CA LEU A 106 5.84 -9.93 17.17
C LEU A 106 6.83 -10.26 16.04
N SER A 107 6.61 -9.68 14.86
CA SER A 107 7.50 -9.80 13.69
C SER A 107 8.92 -9.32 13.99
N THR A 108 9.04 -8.16 14.63
CA THR A 108 10.34 -7.58 14.99
C THR A 108 11.07 -8.46 16.00
N LEU A 109 10.36 -8.94 17.03
CA LEU A 109 10.95 -9.81 18.05
C LEU A 109 11.40 -11.16 17.46
N ALA A 110 10.59 -11.77 16.59
CA ALA A 110 10.96 -12.99 15.90
C ALA A 110 12.21 -12.82 15.03
N ALA A 111 12.29 -11.74 14.23
CA ALA A 111 13.47 -11.42 13.44
C ALA A 111 14.72 -11.25 14.33
N LEU A 112 14.59 -10.55 15.46
CA LEU A 112 15.69 -10.38 16.42
C LEU A 112 16.10 -11.69 17.09
N GLN A 113 15.16 -12.59 17.38
CA GLN A 113 15.48 -13.93 17.89
C GLN A 113 16.29 -14.75 16.88
N GLN A 114 16.08 -14.54 15.58
CA GLN A 114 16.80 -15.21 14.49
C GLN A 114 18.13 -14.53 14.13
N GLY A 115 18.39 -13.31 14.62
CA GLY A 115 19.58 -12.53 14.29
C GLY A 115 19.41 -11.61 13.07
N GLU A 116 18.21 -11.53 12.51
CA GLU A 116 17.85 -10.75 11.32
C GLU A 116 17.65 -9.26 11.65
N THR A 117 18.73 -8.59 12.06
CA THR A 117 18.67 -7.20 12.55
C THR A 117 18.23 -6.19 11.47
N ALA A 118 18.54 -6.44 10.20
CA ALA A 118 18.11 -5.60 9.09
C ALA A 118 16.59 -5.67 8.89
N GLN A 119 16.02 -6.87 8.91
CA GLN A 119 14.58 -7.09 8.82
C GLN A 119 13.84 -6.46 10.00
N ALA A 120 14.36 -6.63 11.23
CA ALA A 120 13.79 -5.98 12.41
C ALA A 120 13.77 -4.46 12.29
N ARG A 121 14.84 -3.86 11.73
CA ARG A 121 14.89 -2.41 11.46
C ARG A 121 13.83 -1.99 10.44
N ALA A 122 13.72 -2.71 9.33
CA ALA A 122 12.72 -2.43 8.29
C ALA A 122 11.28 -2.54 8.85
N LEU A 123 10.98 -3.55 9.66
CA LEU A 123 9.66 -3.69 10.29
C LEU A 123 9.36 -2.52 11.25
N SER A 124 10.34 -2.11 12.06
CA SER A 124 10.19 -0.97 12.97
C SER A 124 10.03 0.38 12.25
N GLU A 125 10.45 0.48 10.98
CA GLU A 125 10.30 1.69 10.17
C GLU A 125 8.85 2.05 9.88
N TRP A 126 8.01 1.03 9.69
CA TRP A 126 6.59 1.18 9.41
C TRP A 126 5.81 1.66 10.64
N CYS A 127 6.19 1.17 11.82
CA CYS A 127 5.45 1.46 13.05
C CYS A 127 5.93 2.71 13.78
N LEU A 128 7.21 3.06 13.66
CA LEU A 128 7.85 4.05 14.53
C LEU A 128 8.50 5.22 13.77
N LEU A 129 8.40 6.39 14.39
CA LEU A 129 9.12 7.59 14.02
C LEU A 129 10.63 7.39 14.27
N PRO A 130 11.51 8.07 13.50
CA PRO A 130 12.95 7.91 13.63
C PRO A 130 13.49 8.13 15.06
N GLN A 131 12.90 9.07 15.81
CA GLN A 131 13.36 9.49 17.14
C GLN A 131 13.29 8.39 18.21
N GLY A 132 12.32 7.46 18.12
CA GLY A 132 12.19 6.34 19.08
C GLY A 132 12.74 5.01 18.59
N ARG A 133 13.05 4.89 17.29
CA ARG A 133 13.37 3.60 16.68
C ARG A 133 14.62 2.92 17.26
N SER A 134 15.67 3.68 17.53
CA SER A 134 16.92 3.13 18.08
C SER A 134 16.72 2.56 19.49
N VAL A 135 15.98 3.28 20.33
CA VAL A 135 15.61 2.85 21.70
C VAL A 135 14.74 1.60 21.64
N PHE A 136 13.72 1.60 20.78
CA PHE A 136 12.87 0.43 20.54
C PHE A 136 13.68 -0.80 20.13
N LEU A 137 14.52 -0.69 19.10
CA LEU A 137 15.29 -1.84 18.58
C LEU A 137 16.29 -2.36 19.61
N ALA A 138 16.94 -1.49 20.38
CA ALA A 138 17.85 -1.90 21.45
C ALA A 138 17.11 -2.67 22.56
N ALA A 139 15.95 -2.14 23.00
CA ALA A 139 15.11 -2.78 24.01
C ALA A 139 14.51 -4.11 23.51
N ALA A 140 14.01 -4.14 22.27
CA ALA A 140 13.52 -5.33 21.60
C ALA A 140 14.61 -6.40 21.47
N GLY A 141 15.85 -6.02 21.12
CA GLY A 141 16.96 -6.96 21.01
C GLY A 141 17.38 -7.54 22.36
N GLN A 142 17.28 -6.77 23.44
CA GLN A 142 17.49 -7.30 24.78
C GLN A 142 16.35 -8.24 25.20
N PHE A 143 15.10 -7.85 24.95
CA PHE A 143 13.93 -8.64 25.31
C PHE A 143 13.84 -9.96 24.53
N ALA A 144 14.07 -9.93 23.21
CA ALA A 144 14.11 -11.10 22.35
C ALA A 144 15.17 -12.13 22.80
N ARG A 145 16.36 -11.66 23.23
CA ARG A 145 17.41 -12.52 23.82
C ARG A 145 16.94 -13.17 25.12
N SER A 146 16.34 -12.41 26.03
CA SER A 146 15.78 -12.98 27.28
C SER A 146 14.74 -14.05 27.01
N LEU A 147 13.81 -13.82 26.06
CA LEU A 147 12.83 -14.82 25.65
C LEU A 147 13.51 -16.09 25.12
N ARG A 148 14.49 -15.94 24.22
CA ARG A 148 15.21 -17.07 23.62
C ARG A 148 15.98 -17.89 24.66
N GLU A 149 16.66 -17.23 25.59
CA GLU A 149 17.38 -17.90 26.69
C GLU A 149 16.44 -18.67 27.63
N ALA A 150 15.22 -18.18 27.83
CA ALA A 150 14.17 -18.86 28.59
C ALA A 150 13.47 -19.99 27.80
N GLY A 151 13.94 -20.31 26.59
CA GLY A 151 13.32 -21.31 25.71
C GLY A 151 12.03 -20.85 25.04
N GLN A 152 11.68 -19.56 25.16
CA GLN A 152 10.50 -18.95 24.57
C GLN A 152 10.81 -18.46 23.15
N VAL A 153 10.53 -19.28 22.15
CA VAL A 153 10.73 -18.95 20.74
C VAL A 153 9.41 -18.50 20.12
N ILE A 154 9.39 -17.31 19.54
CA ILE A 154 8.24 -16.81 18.79
C ILE A 154 8.19 -17.53 17.44
N PRO A 155 7.19 -18.40 17.20
CA PRO A 155 7.06 -19.15 15.95
C PRO A 155 6.41 -18.24 14.92
N TYR A 156 7.21 -17.31 14.43
CA TYR A 156 6.77 -16.42 13.38
C TYR A 156 7.78 -16.49 12.25
N GLU A 157 7.31 -17.02 11.12
CA GLU A 157 7.91 -16.71 9.84
C GLU A 157 7.61 -15.24 9.61
N ALA A 158 8.59 -14.36 9.90
CA ALA A 158 8.59 -12.99 9.40
C ALA A 158 8.07 -13.06 7.97
N PRO A 159 7.00 -12.30 7.61
CA PRO A 159 6.38 -12.46 6.31
C PRO A 159 7.54 -12.36 5.36
N HIS A 160 7.91 -13.52 4.78
CA HIS A 160 9.07 -13.59 3.91
C HIS A 160 8.69 -12.58 2.88
N ARG A 161 9.41 -11.44 2.86
CA ARG A 161 9.12 -10.26 2.02
C ARG A 161 8.57 -10.85 0.74
N GLN A 162 7.25 -10.93 0.59
CA GLN A 162 6.69 -11.93 -0.32
C GLN A 162 6.84 -11.25 -1.64
N GLY A 163 7.99 -11.48 -2.28
CA GLY A 163 8.73 -10.43 -2.97
C GLY A 163 7.81 -9.49 -3.73
N LEU A 164 7.39 -8.41 -3.08
CA LEU A 164 7.19 -7.15 -3.78
C LEU A 164 8.61 -6.79 -4.14
N ALA A 165 9.10 -7.40 -5.22
CA ALA A 165 10.47 -7.34 -5.72
C ALA A 165 10.75 -5.89 -6.11
N LEU A 166 11.03 -5.10 -5.08
CA LEU A 166 11.98 -4.03 -5.08
C LEU A 166 13.19 -4.63 -4.40
N GLU A 167 13.85 -5.56 -5.10
CA GLU A 167 15.01 -6.21 -4.54
C GLU A 167 16.04 -5.15 -4.14
N ASP A 168 16.39 -5.18 -2.86
CA ASP A 168 17.61 -4.60 -2.35
C ASP A 168 18.79 -5.26 -3.10
N GLY A 169 19.31 -4.57 -4.10
CA GLY A 169 20.75 -4.45 -4.33
C GLY A 169 21.53 -5.62 -4.95
N SER A 170 20.94 -6.79 -5.29
CA SER A 170 21.75 -7.90 -5.84
C SER A 170 21.49 -8.27 -7.31
N GLU A 171 20.35 -7.95 -7.89
CA GLU A 171 20.19 -7.94 -9.35
C GLU A 171 19.42 -6.68 -9.71
N LYS A 172 19.96 -5.89 -10.65
CA LYS A 172 19.23 -4.79 -11.26
C LYS A 172 17.92 -5.40 -11.77
N SER A 173 16.80 -5.18 -11.08
CA SER A 173 15.47 -5.56 -11.57
C SER A 173 15.33 -4.87 -12.91
N GLN A 174 15.65 -5.61 -13.97
CA GLN A 174 15.67 -5.03 -15.30
C GLN A 174 14.24 -4.60 -15.58
N PRO A 175 14.04 -3.35 -16.03
CA PRO A 175 12.72 -2.90 -16.42
C PRO A 175 12.14 -3.89 -17.43
N LEU A 176 10.85 -4.22 -17.26
CA LEU A 176 10.16 -5.08 -18.19
C LEU A 176 10.07 -4.37 -19.56
N PRO A 177 9.99 -5.11 -20.67
CA PRO A 177 9.78 -4.50 -21.98
C PRO A 177 8.44 -3.72 -22.02
N SER A 178 8.38 -2.70 -22.88
CA SER A 178 7.17 -1.92 -23.14
C SER A 178 5.99 -2.85 -23.50
N ALA A 179 4.85 -2.69 -22.82
CA ALA A 179 3.60 -3.27 -23.27
C ALA A 179 3.03 -2.46 -24.44
N ARG A 180 2.39 -3.12 -25.41
CA ARG A 180 1.68 -2.47 -26.52
C ARG A 180 0.17 -2.59 -26.39
N SER A 181 -0.28 -3.62 -25.66
CA SER A 181 -1.70 -3.91 -25.45
C SER A 181 -1.99 -4.18 -23.97
N ALA A 182 -3.27 -4.09 -23.61
CA ALA A 182 -3.75 -4.43 -22.28
C ALA A 182 -3.51 -5.92 -21.93
N ALA A 183 -3.39 -6.80 -22.94
CA ALA A 183 -3.09 -8.22 -22.72
C ALA A 183 -1.63 -8.47 -22.29
N ASP A 184 -0.73 -7.52 -22.55
CA ASP A 184 0.69 -7.60 -22.15
C ASP A 184 0.93 -7.09 -20.72
N LEU A 185 -0.13 -6.57 -20.08
CA LEU A 185 -0.09 -6.01 -18.73
C LEU A 185 -0.18 -7.11 -17.68
N ARG A 186 0.50 -6.90 -16.54
CA ARG A 186 0.29 -7.73 -15.35
C ARG A 186 -1.09 -7.44 -14.74
N PRO A 187 -1.66 -8.35 -13.95
CA PRO A 187 -3.00 -8.16 -13.36
C PRO A 187 -3.19 -6.85 -12.59
N ALA A 188 -2.15 -6.38 -11.87
CA ALA A 188 -2.17 -5.10 -11.16
C ALA A 188 -2.25 -3.89 -12.13
N GLU A 189 -1.48 -3.94 -13.22
CA GLU A 189 -1.45 -2.92 -14.26
C GLU A 189 -2.79 -2.88 -15.01
N GLU A 190 -3.29 -4.05 -15.42
CA GLU A 190 -4.60 -4.18 -16.08
C GLU A 190 -5.73 -3.66 -15.19
N GLY A 191 -5.71 -4.01 -13.90
CA GLY A 191 -6.69 -3.56 -12.92
C GLY A 191 -6.72 -2.03 -12.80
N LEU A 192 -5.55 -1.38 -12.72
CA LEU A 192 -5.46 0.08 -12.67
C LEU A 192 -5.95 0.73 -13.97
N ILE A 193 -5.50 0.25 -15.13
CA ILE A 193 -5.94 0.77 -16.44
C ILE A 193 -7.45 0.62 -16.61
N ARG A 194 -8.02 -0.52 -16.22
CA ARG A 194 -9.46 -0.74 -16.31
C ARG A 194 -10.24 0.21 -15.40
N GLY A 195 -9.77 0.46 -14.18
CA GLY A 195 -10.35 1.44 -13.27
C GLY A 195 -10.33 2.86 -13.84
N LEU A 196 -9.19 3.27 -14.41
CA LEU A 196 -9.03 4.55 -15.13
C LEU A 196 -10.06 4.69 -16.26
N ARG A 197 -10.17 3.67 -17.11
CA ARG A 197 -11.06 3.70 -18.28
C ARG A 197 -12.53 3.73 -17.89
N LEU A 198 -12.93 2.98 -16.86
CA LEU A 198 -14.30 3.00 -16.33
C LEU A 198 -14.64 4.37 -15.73
N TRP A 199 -13.70 4.99 -15.01
CA TRP A 199 -13.87 6.35 -14.50
C TRP A 199 -14.11 7.36 -15.64
N VAL A 200 -13.33 7.28 -16.72
CA VAL A 200 -13.48 8.20 -17.86
C VAL A 200 -14.80 8.00 -18.59
N VAL A 201 -15.28 6.76 -18.72
CA VAL A 201 -16.60 6.47 -19.30
C VAL A 201 -17.71 7.08 -18.44
N ALA A 202 -17.70 6.83 -17.13
CA ALA A 202 -18.69 7.39 -16.21
C ALA A 202 -18.67 8.93 -16.22
N PHE A 203 -17.48 9.54 -16.22
CA PHE A 203 -17.33 10.99 -16.31
C PHE A 203 -17.91 11.56 -17.62
N LYS A 204 -17.66 10.92 -18.76
CA LYS A 204 -18.22 11.34 -20.06
C LYS A 204 -19.74 11.19 -20.13
N GLN A 205 -20.29 10.21 -19.43
CA GLN A 205 -21.73 9.93 -19.36
C GLN A 205 -22.45 10.77 -18.28
N GLN A 206 -21.73 11.60 -17.53
CA GLN A 206 -22.25 12.37 -16.39
C GLN A 206 -22.83 11.49 -15.28
N GLU A 207 -22.32 10.25 -15.17
CA GLU A 207 -22.59 9.35 -14.04
C GLU A 207 -21.61 9.64 -12.89
N ASP A 208 -21.72 8.91 -11.76
CA ASP A 208 -20.79 9.04 -10.64
C ASP A 208 -19.45 8.33 -10.94
N PRO A 209 -18.36 9.07 -11.26
CA PRO A 209 -17.09 8.46 -11.64
C PRO A 209 -16.35 7.87 -10.44
N LEU A 210 -16.60 8.41 -9.23
CA LEU A 210 -16.01 7.88 -8.00
C LEU A 210 -16.59 6.50 -7.69
N ALA A 211 -17.92 6.35 -7.77
CA ALA A 211 -18.58 5.06 -7.59
C ALA A 211 -18.06 4.04 -8.61
N ALA A 212 -17.98 4.40 -9.89
CA ALA A 212 -17.47 3.50 -10.93
C ALA A 212 -16.04 3.00 -10.66
N ALA A 213 -15.14 3.88 -10.20
CA ALA A 213 -13.78 3.48 -9.85
C ALA A 213 -13.76 2.58 -8.61
N ARG A 214 -14.49 2.96 -7.54
CA ARG A 214 -14.60 2.17 -6.31
C ARG A 214 -15.13 0.77 -6.58
N ASP A 215 -16.25 0.65 -7.26
CA ASP A 215 -16.88 -0.63 -7.60
C ASP A 215 -15.95 -1.54 -8.40
N HIS A 216 -15.08 -0.96 -9.23
CA HIS A 216 -14.07 -1.72 -9.97
C HIS A 216 -12.94 -2.20 -9.05
N PHE A 217 -12.33 -1.31 -8.27
CA PHE A 217 -11.27 -1.71 -7.33
C PHE A 217 -11.79 -2.71 -6.30
N GLU A 218 -13.01 -2.52 -5.82
CA GLU A 218 -13.69 -3.47 -4.96
C GLU A 218 -13.85 -4.82 -5.67
N ARG A 219 -14.43 -4.90 -6.87
CA ARG A 219 -14.60 -6.20 -7.54
C ARG A 219 -13.28 -6.89 -7.89
N GLN A 220 -12.29 -6.12 -8.34
CA GLN A 220 -11.02 -6.65 -8.83
C GLN A 220 -10.11 -7.10 -7.69
N PHE A 221 -10.12 -6.38 -6.56
CA PHE A 221 -9.19 -6.59 -5.45
C PHE A 221 -9.87 -7.10 -4.15
N ASN A 222 -11.21 -7.15 -4.06
CA ASN A 222 -11.96 -7.73 -2.92
C ASN A 222 -12.24 -9.24 -3.05
N ALA A 223 -11.47 -10.01 -3.82
CA ALA A 223 -11.53 -11.46 -3.69
C ALA A 223 -11.16 -11.92 -2.25
N SER A 224 -10.46 -11.09 -1.48
CA SER A 224 -10.21 -11.25 -0.04
C SER A 224 -11.00 -10.20 0.75
N GLY A 225 -12.21 -10.53 1.20
CA GLY A 225 -13.08 -9.67 2.01
C GLY A 225 -12.57 -9.33 3.43
N THR A 226 -11.26 -9.31 3.65
CA THR A 226 -10.60 -9.23 4.96
C THR A 226 -9.56 -8.11 5.07
N LEU A 227 -9.22 -7.40 3.99
CA LEU A 227 -8.08 -6.47 3.93
C LEU A 227 -8.44 -4.99 3.81
N TRP A 228 -9.69 -4.61 4.05
CA TRP A 228 -9.99 -3.20 4.29
C TRP A 228 -10.00 -2.91 5.77
N GLY A 229 -8.94 -2.21 6.18
CA GLY A 229 -8.92 -1.41 7.39
C GLY A 229 -10.17 -0.54 7.47
N ASP A 230 -10.56 -0.25 8.70
CA ASP A 230 -11.57 0.72 9.09
C ASP A 230 -11.91 1.72 7.97
N ARG A 231 -13.19 1.79 7.52
CA ARG A 231 -13.66 2.81 6.54
C ARG A 231 -13.31 4.25 6.94
N ARG A 232 -12.81 4.45 8.17
CA ARG A 232 -12.30 5.70 8.73
C ARG A 232 -10.84 6.00 8.37
N GLY A 233 -10.08 5.04 7.82
CA GLY A 233 -8.65 5.16 7.52
C GLY A 233 -8.29 6.05 6.33
N GLY A 234 -9.26 6.47 5.51
CA GLY A 234 -9.08 7.47 4.45
C GLY A 234 -8.29 7.03 3.21
N ASP A 235 -7.59 5.89 3.26
CA ASP A 235 -6.80 5.37 2.14
C ASP A 235 -7.64 4.44 1.26
N ASP A 236 -8.25 5.03 0.23
CA ASP A 236 -9.11 4.37 -0.76
C ASP A 236 -8.52 4.56 -2.16
N ALA A 237 -8.25 3.46 -2.87
CA ALA A 237 -7.66 3.48 -4.21
C ALA A 237 -8.59 4.15 -5.24
N GLY A 238 -9.90 3.90 -5.15
CA GLY A 238 -10.90 4.54 -6.00
C GLY A 238 -10.98 6.05 -5.75
N LEU A 239 -10.94 6.48 -4.48
CA LEU A 239 -10.90 7.89 -4.11
C LEU A 239 -9.62 8.58 -4.59
N SER A 240 -8.47 7.92 -4.41
CA SER A 240 -7.17 8.42 -4.82
C SER A 240 -7.06 8.56 -6.33
N LEU A 241 -7.51 7.55 -7.08
CA LEU A 241 -7.63 7.63 -8.54
C LEU A 241 -8.59 8.74 -8.96
N HIS A 242 -9.76 8.83 -8.33
CA HIS A 242 -10.73 9.88 -8.63
C HIS A 242 -10.16 11.27 -8.43
N ALA A 243 -9.48 11.53 -7.31
CA ALA A 243 -8.87 12.83 -7.03
C ALA A 243 -7.78 13.18 -8.06
N LEU A 244 -6.94 12.22 -8.43
CA LEU A 244 -5.92 12.39 -9.48
C LEU A 244 -6.54 12.75 -10.84
N LEU A 245 -7.57 12.01 -11.25
CA LEU A 245 -8.24 12.21 -12.54
C LEU A 245 -9.07 13.48 -12.56
N ARG A 246 -9.71 13.85 -11.44
CA ARG A 246 -10.44 15.11 -11.31
C ARG A 246 -9.52 16.32 -11.40
N ASN A 247 -8.34 16.27 -10.79
CA ASN A 247 -7.34 17.34 -10.97
C ASN A 247 -6.85 17.41 -12.42
N THR A 248 -6.70 16.25 -13.07
CA THR A 248 -6.30 16.14 -14.47
C THR A 248 -7.34 16.73 -15.41
N THR A 249 -8.62 16.41 -15.25
CA THR A 249 -9.69 16.95 -16.12
C THR A 249 -9.86 18.46 -15.99
N LEU A 250 -9.60 19.03 -14.80
CA LEU A 250 -9.76 20.46 -14.55
C LEU A 250 -8.62 21.31 -15.11
N ALA A 251 -7.41 20.76 -15.23
CA ALA A 251 -6.24 21.60 -15.45
C ALA A 251 -5.16 20.98 -16.34
N ALA A 252 -5.44 19.90 -17.07
CA ALA A 252 -4.49 19.37 -18.05
C ALA A 252 -4.12 20.42 -19.10
N THR A 253 -2.82 20.51 -19.43
CA THR A 253 -2.29 21.43 -20.45
C THR A 253 -2.59 20.99 -21.87
N ARG A 254 -2.97 19.73 -22.06
CA ARG A 254 -3.35 19.11 -23.32
C ARG A 254 -4.43 18.05 -23.10
N PRO A 255 -5.15 17.63 -24.14
CA PRO A 255 -6.03 16.48 -24.06
C PRO A 255 -5.26 15.23 -23.59
N VAL A 256 -5.82 14.55 -22.59
CA VAL A 256 -5.30 13.28 -22.07
C VAL A 256 -5.99 12.15 -22.81
N ASP A 257 -5.21 11.28 -23.45
CA ASP A 257 -5.72 10.14 -24.21
C ASP A 257 -5.97 8.97 -23.27
N VAL A 258 -7.24 8.68 -22.97
CA VAL A 258 -7.65 7.48 -22.24
C VAL A 258 -8.57 6.68 -23.13
N ARG A 259 -8.23 5.40 -23.32
CA ARG A 259 -8.95 4.52 -24.22
C ARG A 259 -10.25 4.02 -23.59
N CYS A 260 -11.12 3.44 -24.40
CA CYS A 260 -12.32 2.82 -23.90
C CYS A 260 -12.01 1.52 -23.13
N PRO A 261 -12.86 1.08 -22.18
CA PRO A 261 -12.64 -0.17 -21.44
C PRO A 261 -12.44 -1.41 -22.33
N ALA A 262 -13.09 -1.45 -23.49
CA ALA A 262 -13.01 -2.56 -24.45
C ALA A 262 -11.81 -2.46 -25.42
N CYS A 263 -11.07 -1.35 -25.41
CA CYS A 263 -10.02 -1.09 -26.36
C CYS A 263 -8.76 -1.91 -25.99
N PRO A 264 -8.21 -2.74 -26.90
CA PRO A 264 -7.07 -3.59 -26.55
C PRO A 264 -5.74 -2.83 -26.49
N GLY A 265 -5.60 -1.71 -27.20
CA GLY A 265 -4.38 -0.90 -27.21
C GLY A 265 -4.23 -0.05 -25.96
N LEU A 266 -2.98 0.29 -25.60
CA LEU A 266 -2.66 1.28 -24.57
C LEU A 266 -2.38 2.66 -25.20
N SER A 267 -2.81 3.72 -24.52
CA SER A 267 -2.34 5.07 -24.86
C SER A 267 -1.01 5.40 -24.16
N PRO A 268 -0.25 6.40 -24.67
CA PRO A 268 0.92 6.91 -23.96
C PRO A 268 0.60 7.46 -22.56
N ASP A 269 -0.57 8.06 -22.36
CA ASP A 269 -0.95 8.66 -21.08
C ASP A 269 -1.33 7.60 -20.05
N GLU A 270 -1.97 6.50 -20.49
CA GLU A 270 -2.20 5.31 -19.67
C GLU A 270 -0.87 4.70 -19.19
N ALA A 271 0.13 4.59 -20.08
CA ALA A 271 1.46 4.10 -19.75
C ALA A 271 2.20 5.02 -18.76
N ARG A 272 2.15 6.34 -18.96
CA ARG A 272 2.74 7.32 -18.03
C ARG A 272 2.09 7.29 -16.65
N LEU A 273 0.78 7.05 -16.55
CA LEU A 273 0.12 6.87 -15.27
C LEU A 273 0.64 5.61 -14.54
N LEU A 274 0.75 4.48 -15.26
CA LEU A 274 1.31 3.24 -14.69
C LEU A 274 2.74 3.47 -14.21
N GLU A 275 3.56 4.13 -15.02
CA GLU A 275 4.93 4.50 -14.67
C GLU A 275 4.99 5.37 -13.41
N ALA A 276 4.19 6.43 -13.33
CA ALA A 276 4.15 7.32 -12.17
C ALA A 276 3.78 6.56 -10.88
N VAL A 277 2.75 5.70 -10.95
CA VAL A 277 2.33 4.89 -9.80
C VAL A 277 3.42 3.89 -9.42
N ALA A 278 4.06 3.23 -10.39
CA ALA A 278 5.15 2.29 -10.13
C ALA A 278 6.35 2.96 -9.43
N TRP A 279 6.73 4.18 -9.83
CA TRP A 279 7.78 4.95 -9.15
C TRP A 279 7.36 5.39 -7.73
N LEU A 280 6.11 5.82 -7.56
CA LEU A 280 5.59 6.21 -6.24
C LEU A 280 5.46 5.03 -5.28
N GLN A 281 5.22 3.81 -5.77
CA GLN A 281 5.30 2.58 -4.97
C GLN A 281 6.71 2.32 -4.42
N ARG A 282 7.74 2.86 -5.08
CA ARG A 282 9.14 2.79 -4.66
C ARG A 282 9.58 4.00 -3.82
N ASP A 283 8.65 4.92 -3.52
CA ASP A 283 8.91 6.21 -2.87
C ASP A 283 9.91 7.11 -3.63
N ILE A 284 10.01 6.95 -4.95
CA ILE A 284 10.85 7.79 -5.83
C ILE A 284 9.94 8.78 -6.54
N VAL A 285 10.10 10.08 -6.27
CA VAL A 285 9.12 11.11 -6.64
C VAL A 285 9.45 11.78 -7.97
N GLU A 286 10.72 12.03 -8.25
CA GLU A 286 11.17 12.82 -9.40
C GLU A 286 10.75 12.20 -10.76
N PRO A 287 10.89 10.88 -10.99
CA PRO A 287 10.41 10.26 -12.23
C PRO A 287 8.89 10.27 -12.34
N ALA A 288 8.17 10.14 -11.22
CA ALA A 288 6.71 10.23 -11.21
C ALA A 288 6.22 11.65 -11.53
N GLU A 289 6.91 12.67 -11.01
CA GLU A 289 6.68 14.07 -11.38
C GLU A 289 6.92 14.32 -12.87
N ALA A 290 7.99 13.74 -13.43
CA ALA A 290 8.27 13.85 -14.86
C ALA A 290 7.18 13.18 -15.72
N ALA A 291 6.72 11.99 -15.31
CA ALA A 291 5.68 11.25 -16.03
C ALA A 291 4.33 12.01 -16.05
N LEU A 292 3.89 12.53 -14.89
CA LEU A 292 2.64 13.29 -14.76
C LEU A 292 2.75 14.74 -15.27
N GLY A 293 3.94 15.33 -15.18
CA GLY A 293 4.21 16.71 -15.60
C GLY A 293 4.12 16.94 -17.10
N ASP A 294 4.03 15.87 -17.90
CA ASP A 294 3.84 15.95 -19.35
C ASP A 294 2.47 16.53 -19.75
N TRP A 295 1.44 16.35 -18.91
CA TRP A 295 0.11 16.94 -19.15
C TRP A 295 -0.42 17.79 -17.99
N LEU A 296 0.29 17.88 -16.85
CA LEU A 296 -0.14 18.70 -15.70
C LEU A 296 0.76 19.93 -15.51
N PRO A 297 0.18 21.13 -15.29
CA PRO A 297 0.92 22.29 -14.82
C PRO A 297 1.54 22.01 -13.45
N ARG A 298 2.72 22.57 -13.16
CA ARG A 298 3.46 22.36 -11.90
C ARG A 298 2.62 22.57 -10.62
N ALA A 299 1.71 23.54 -10.61
CA ALA A 299 0.85 23.80 -9.45
C ALA A 299 -0.12 22.63 -9.19
N VAL A 300 -0.73 22.09 -10.25
CA VAL A 300 -1.70 20.99 -10.19
C VAL A 300 -1.00 19.66 -9.95
N LEU A 301 0.21 19.49 -10.50
CA LEU A 301 1.06 18.34 -10.25
C LEU A 301 1.28 18.16 -8.74
N ARG A 302 1.65 19.22 -8.01
CA ARG A 302 1.81 19.18 -6.54
C ARG A 302 0.56 18.73 -5.81
N LEU A 303 -0.62 19.16 -6.26
CA LEU A 303 -1.91 18.74 -5.71
C LEU A 303 -2.25 17.29 -6.05
N SER A 304 -1.72 16.77 -7.16
CA SER A 304 -2.02 15.44 -7.70
C SER A 304 -1.05 14.36 -7.21
N LEU A 305 0.14 14.73 -6.76
CA LEU A 305 1.13 13.79 -6.21
C LEU A 305 0.65 13.10 -4.94
N ASN A 306 -0.08 13.79 -4.06
CA ASN A 306 -0.61 13.19 -2.84
C ASN A 306 -1.66 12.11 -3.15
N PRO A 307 -2.69 12.37 -3.98
CA PRO A 307 -3.56 11.33 -4.50
C PRO A 307 -2.83 10.19 -5.22
N ALA A 308 -1.85 10.49 -6.08
CA ALA A 308 -1.09 9.47 -6.77
C ALA A 308 -0.28 8.58 -5.80
N ARG A 309 0.28 9.16 -4.73
CA ARG A 309 0.98 8.43 -3.67
C ARG A 309 0.00 7.61 -2.82
N GLY A 310 -1.18 8.15 -2.52
CA GLY A 310 -2.27 7.43 -1.86
C GLY A 310 -2.66 6.19 -2.66
N LEU A 311 -2.89 6.36 -3.97
CA LEU A 311 -3.17 5.26 -4.90
C LEU A 311 -2.06 4.21 -4.90
N ALA A 312 -0.80 4.63 -5.03
CA ALA A 312 0.36 3.74 -5.01
C ALA A 312 0.44 2.92 -3.71
N ARG A 313 0.25 3.57 -2.56
CA ARG A 313 0.26 2.94 -1.24
C ARG A 313 -0.90 1.97 -1.05
N THR A 314 -2.12 2.35 -1.44
CA THR A 314 -3.27 1.45 -1.34
C THR A 314 -3.09 0.23 -2.25
N LEU A 315 -2.58 0.41 -3.46
CA LEU A 315 -2.24 -0.72 -4.35
C LEU A 315 -1.18 -1.64 -3.73
N LEU A 316 -0.13 -1.09 -3.11
CA LEU A 316 0.87 -1.91 -2.40
C LEU A 316 0.29 -2.63 -1.18
N ALA A 317 -0.58 -1.96 -0.42
CA ALA A 317 -1.27 -2.58 0.71
C ALA A 317 -2.17 -3.73 0.29
N MET A 318 -2.67 -3.70 -0.95
CA MET A 318 -3.40 -4.80 -1.61
C MET A 318 -2.48 -5.81 -2.32
N GLU A 319 -1.17 -5.76 -2.05
CA GLU A 319 -0.14 -6.62 -2.67
C GLU A 319 -0.07 -6.49 -4.21
N GLN A 320 -0.54 -5.36 -4.75
CA GLN A 320 -0.53 -5.06 -6.18
C GLN A 320 0.69 -4.19 -6.53
N ALA A 321 1.89 -4.81 -6.59
CA ALA A 321 3.07 -4.12 -7.11
C ALA A 321 3.00 -3.96 -8.63
N LEU A 322 3.24 -2.73 -9.08
CA LEU A 322 3.44 -2.41 -10.48
C LEU A 322 4.93 -2.58 -10.84
N PRO A 323 5.24 -3.29 -11.93
CA PRO A 323 6.60 -3.39 -12.43
C PRO A 323 7.05 -2.04 -13.02
N LEU A 324 8.36 -1.79 -13.02
CA LEU A 324 8.93 -0.76 -13.88
C LEU A 324 9.04 -1.32 -15.31
N ARG A 325 8.79 -0.48 -16.30
CA ARG A 325 8.86 -0.82 -17.72
C ARG A 325 9.67 0.23 -18.48
N ASP A 326 10.38 -0.23 -19.49
CA ASP A 326 11.01 0.64 -20.49
C ASP A 326 9.95 1.01 -21.52
N TRP A 327 9.10 1.99 -21.20
CA TRP A 327 8.00 2.40 -22.06
C TRP A 327 8.49 3.07 -23.35
N ASP A 328 8.11 2.52 -24.49
CA ASP A 328 8.26 3.17 -25.79
C ASP A 328 7.03 4.04 -26.09
N LEU A 329 6.98 5.20 -25.43
CA LEU A 329 5.86 6.13 -25.54
C LEU A 329 5.67 6.65 -26.98
N ALA A 330 6.75 6.72 -27.76
CA ALA A 330 6.70 7.13 -29.16
C ALA A 330 6.02 6.05 -30.02
N ALA A 331 6.35 4.78 -29.82
CA ALA A 331 5.67 3.68 -30.49
C ALA A 331 4.19 3.58 -30.09
N LEU A 332 3.85 3.79 -28.82
CA LEU A 332 2.46 3.86 -28.36
C LEU A 332 1.70 5.01 -29.02
N ALA A 333 2.32 6.19 -29.15
CA ALA A 333 1.74 7.33 -29.83
C ALA A 333 1.52 7.07 -31.33
N ALA A 334 2.48 6.42 -32.00
CA ALA A 334 2.39 6.05 -33.40
C ALA A 334 1.28 5.01 -33.64
N ALA A 335 1.17 3.99 -32.79
CA ALA A 335 0.08 3.00 -32.85
C ALA A 335 -1.29 3.60 -32.53
N SER A 336 -1.30 4.70 -31.77
CA SER A 336 -2.49 5.43 -31.35
C SER A 336 -3.02 6.41 -32.39
N ALA A 337 -2.21 6.77 -33.38
CA ALA A 337 -2.64 7.66 -34.45
C ALA A 337 -3.74 6.97 -35.27
N PRO A 338 -4.88 7.63 -35.53
CA PRO A 338 -5.86 7.09 -36.45
C PRO A 338 -5.16 6.85 -37.78
N ALA A 339 -5.30 5.64 -38.35
CA ALA A 339 -4.80 5.36 -39.69
C ALA A 339 -5.30 6.47 -40.60
N ARG A 340 -4.41 7.38 -41.00
CA ARG A 340 -4.72 8.44 -41.96
C ARG A 340 -5.29 7.68 -43.15
N LYS A 341 -6.59 7.84 -43.41
CA LYS A 341 -7.17 7.42 -44.69
C LYS A 341 -6.53 8.32 -45.73
N GLU A 342 -5.35 7.92 -46.19
CA GLU A 342 -4.57 8.55 -47.25
C GLU A 342 -5.15 8.12 -48.61
N SER A 343 -6.49 8.18 -48.72
CA SER A 343 -7.24 7.78 -49.90
C SER A 343 -8.46 8.67 -50.00
N ALA A 344 -8.52 9.41 -51.12
CA ALA A 344 -9.60 10.29 -51.60
C ALA A 344 -9.62 11.74 -51.08
N ARG A 345 -8.57 12.52 -51.38
CA ARG A 345 -8.71 13.94 -51.80
C ARG A 345 -7.47 14.44 -52.55
N GLN A 346 -6.99 13.65 -53.50
CA GLN A 346 -6.38 14.19 -54.72
C GLN A 346 -7.37 13.84 -55.84
N GLN A 347 -7.76 14.83 -56.64
CA GLN A 347 -8.82 14.83 -57.67
C GLN A 347 -10.24 15.11 -57.14
N GLU A 348 -10.57 16.40 -56.96
CA GLU A 348 -11.40 17.12 -57.92
C GLU A 348 -11.50 18.60 -57.49
N VAL A 349 -10.88 19.46 -58.29
CA VAL A 349 -11.24 20.88 -58.41
C VAL A 349 -12.42 20.90 -59.39
N PRO A 350 -13.61 21.34 -58.96
CA PRO A 350 -14.13 22.56 -59.58
C PRO A 350 -14.99 23.43 -58.66
N GLY A 351 -14.94 24.74 -58.92
CA GLY A 351 -16.03 25.66 -58.57
C GLY A 351 -15.73 26.57 -57.39
N GLU A 352 -15.20 27.74 -57.70
CA GLU A 352 -15.37 28.95 -56.89
C GLU A 352 -16.84 29.08 -56.49
N THR A 353 -17.12 29.15 -55.19
CA THR A 353 -18.36 29.75 -54.71
C THR A 353 -17.97 30.64 -53.54
N GLU A 354 -18.00 31.94 -53.81
CA GLU A 354 -17.81 33.02 -52.86
C GLU A 354 -18.61 32.77 -51.59
N TRP A 355 -17.90 32.71 -50.46
CA TRP A 355 -18.52 32.68 -49.14
C TRP A 355 -18.51 34.11 -48.58
N GLN A 356 -19.67 34.76 -48.57
CA GLN A 356 -19.84 36.06 -47.91
C GLN A 356 -20.06 35.87 -46.40
N PRO A 357 -19.34 36.61 -45.53
CA PRO A 357 -19.57 36.53 -44.09
C PRO A 357 -20.79 37.37 -43.69
N VAL A 358 -21.80 36.71 -43.12
CA VAL A 358 -22.88 37.38 -42.39
C VAL A 358 -22.36 37.78 -41.01
N LEU A 359 -22.12 39.07 -40.82
CA LEU A 359 -21.87 39.69 -39.53
C LEU A 359 -23.19 39.80 -38.76
N THR A 360 -23.47 38.87 -37.87
CA THR A 360 -24.46 39.07 -36.80
C THR A 360 -23.75 39.46 -35.51
N THR A 361 -23.71 40.76 -35.27
CA THR A 361 -23.43 41.38 -33.97
C THR A 361 -24.59 41.10 -33.01
N GLY A 362 -24.34 40.34 -31.95
CA GLY A 362 -25.24 40.19 -30.82
C GLY A 362 -24.47 39.71 -29.59
N ALA A 363 -24.16 40.64 -28.68
CA ALA A 363 -23.52 40.33 -27.41
C ALA A 363 -24.52 39.65 -26.45
N PRO A 364 -24.15 38.59 -25.72
CA PRO A 364 -25.01 38.00 -24.70
C PRO A 364 -24.88 38.76 -23.37
N THR A 365 -26.00 39.28 -22.88
CA THR A 365 -26.18 39.70 -21.48
C THR A 365 -26.31 38.49 -20.57
N LEU A 366 -25.54 38.51 -19.47
CA LEU A 366 -25.58 37.55 -18.37
C LEU A 366 -26.76 37.86 -17.42
N HIS A 367 -27.49 36.82 -17.02
CA HIS A 367 -28.32 36.79 -15.80
C HIS A 367 -27.83 35.66 -14.90
#